data_AF-A0AB34VBW2-F1
#
_entry.id   AF-A0AB34VBW2-F1
#
_cell.length_a   1.000
_cell.length_b   1.000
_cell.length_c   1.000
_cell.angle_alpha   90.00
_cell.angle_beta   90.00
_cell.angle_gamma   90.00
#
_symmetry.space_group_name_H-M   'P 1'
#
loop_
_entity.id
_entity.type
_entity.pdbx_description
1 polymer ?
#
loop_
_entity_poly.entity_id
_entity_poly.type
_entity_poly.pdbx_seq_one_letter_code
_entity_poly.pdbx_strand_id
1 'polypeptide(L)'
;MDNFQKEIDERANLALSNKFELLLFRLGSDQLKGKSELFGINVFKLREIVPMPPITKAAGMRSPLLGMASIRGQFIPVIDLPAVAGCVPETGLNLLLVTEYARNTQAFAVESVENIVRLNWSQVHTAEAGIGGRNITSIACLDDDEQKSNLAMVLDVEQILYDIIPSVRGVEPEAPKERQYKMKPGSVAIVAEDSKVARQLLEQGLKSMGIPAVMCNTGLEAWEKIKAIHQQAQSQGESIHDKIALVLTDLEMPEMDGFTLTRNIKRDTTLRHIPVVIHSSLSGSANEDHVRKVGADGYVAKFELNELSDVIFKALEAAS
;
A
#
# COMPACT_ATOMS: atom_id res chain seq x y z
N MET A 1 27.80 -13.33 6.34
CA MET A 1 26.68 -12.44 5.99
C MET A 1 25.48 -13.33 5.85
N ASP A 2 24.48 -13.10 6.68
CA ASP A 2 23.30 -13.96 6.79
C ASP A 2 22.51 -13.93 5.48
N ASN A 3 22.02 -15.07 5.01
CA ASN A 3 21.30 -15.18 3.73
C ASN A 3 20.05 -14.28 3.72
N PHE A 4 19.48 -14.07 4.91
CA PHE A 4 18.38 -13.15 5.20
C PHE A 4 18.75 -11.67 4.96
N GLN A 5 19.96 -11.25 5.36
CA GLN A 5 20.43 -9.87 5.15
C GLN A 5 20.64 -9.56 3.66
N LYS A 6 21.01 -10.57 2.88
CA LYS A 6 21.16 -10.47 1.42
C LYS A 6 19.83 -10.30 0.69
N GLU A 7 18.81 -11.09 1.04
CA GLU A 7 17.44 -10.91 0.51
C GLU A 7 16.86 -9.54 0.89
N ILE A 8 17.18 -9.04 2.09
CA ILE A 8 16.78 -7.72 2.57
C ILE A 8 17.45 -6.60 1.76
N ASP A 9 18.77 -6.67 1.55
CA ASP A 9 19.51 -5.67 0.79
C ASP A 9 19.11 -5.69 -0.70
N GLU A 10 18.73 -6.85 -1.26
CA GLU A 10 18.17 -6.95 -2.60
C GLU A 10 16.78 -6.32 -2.71
N ARG A 11 15.86 -6.59 -1.77
CA ARG A 11 14.52 -5.95 -1.72
C ARG A 11 14.61 -4.44 -1.52
N ALA A 12 15.53 -3.95 -0.70
CA ALA A 12 15.74 -2.53 -0.49
C ALA A 12 16.39 -1.84 -1.71
N ASN A 13 17.31 -2.50 -2.40
CA ASN A 13 17.87 -2.00 -3.66
C ASN A 13 16.84 -2.00 -4.80
N LEU A 14 15.84 -2.88 -4.76
CA LEU A 14 14.72 -2.88 -5.70
C LEU A 14 13.82 -1.65 -5.51
N ALA A 15 13.52 -1.26 -4.27
CA ALA A 15 12.84 0.00 -3.97
C ALA A 15 13.63 1.23 -4.44
N LEU A 16 14.96 1.17 -4.39
CA LEU A 16 15.84 2.25 -4.90
C LEU A 16 15.88 2.34 -6.43
N SER A 17 15.47 1.29 -7.16
CA SER A 17 15.52 1.25 -8.62
C SER A 17 14.32 1.90 -9.33
N ASN A 18 13.32 2.35 -8.56
CA ASN A 18 12.05 2.91 -9.07
C ASN A 18 11.34 1.98 -10.08
N LYS A 19 11.53 0.66 -9.94
CA LYS A 19 10.89 -0.38 -10.76
C LYS A 19 9.83 -1.10 -9.96
N PHE A 20 8.72 -1.38 -10.62
CA PHE A 20 7.58 -2.09 -10.06
C PHE A 20 7.69 -3.59 -10.39
N GLU A 21 7.77 -4.44 -9.38
CA GLU A 21 7.85 -5.89 -9.55
C GLU A 21 6.49 -6.55 -9.29
N LEU A 22 5.99 -7.28 -10.28
CA LEU A 22 4.72 -8.00 -10.22
C LEU A 22 4.94 -9.50 -10.33
N LEU A 23 4.36 -10.27 -9.42
CA LEU A 23 4.13 -11.69 -9.63
C LEU A 23 2.89 -11.85 -10.53
N LEU A 24 3.07 -12.51 -11.67
CA LEU A 24 1.98 -12.84 -12.58
C LEU A 24 1.41 -14.23 -12.26
N PHE A 25 0.09 -14.35 -12.29
CA PHE A 25 -0.64 -15.58 -11.99
C PHE A 25 -1.98 -15.63 -12.73
N ARG A 26 -2.62 -16.79 -12.72
CA ARG A 26 -3.93 -17.04 -13.32
C ARG A 26 -4.94 -17.50 -12.29
N LEU A 27 -6.21 -17.18 -12.55
CA LEU A 27 -7.35 -17.45 -11.66
C LEU A 27 -8.43 -18.31 -12.33
N GLY A 28 -8.15 -18.89 -13.49
CA GLY A 28 -9.15 -19.54 -14.33
C GLY A 28 -9.62 -18.68 -15.49
N SER A 29 -10.72 -19.10 -16.10
CA SER A 29 -11.38 -18.37 -17.18
C SER A 29 -12.51 -17.48 -16.66
N ASP A 30 -12.72 -16.37 -17.35
CA ASP A 30 -13.91 -15.52 -17.16
C ASP A 30 -15.17 -16.28 -17.60
N GLN A 31 -16.21 -16.27 -16.76
CA GLN A 31 -17.51 -16.88 -17.04
C GLN A 31 -18.17 -16.36 -18.33
N LEU A 32 -17.83 -15.14 -18.77
CA LEU A 32 -18.41 -14.51 -19.97
C LEU A 32 -17.56 -14.68 -21.22
N LYS A 33 -16.24 -14.70 -21.11
CA LYS A 33 -15.31 -14.68 -22.25
C LYS A 33 -14.56 -15.98 -22.50
N GLY A 34 -14.57 -16.93 -21.54
CA GLY A 34 -13.90 -18.23 -21.68
C GLY A 34 -12.38 -18.15 -21.85
N LYS A 35 -11.77 -17.02 -21.52
CA LYS A 35 -10.32 -16.79 -21.64
C LYS A 35 -9.73 -16.64 -20.23
N SER A 36 -8.60 -17.29 -20.01
CA SER A 36 -7.78 -17.06 -18.82
C SER A 36 -6.93 -15.81 -19.01
N GLU A 37 -7.20 -14.79 -18.19
CA GLU A 37 -6.43 -13.55 -18.17
C GLU A 37 -5.31 -13.61 -17.14
N LEU A 38 -4.30 -12.75 -17.32
CA LEU A 38 -3.21 -12.59 -16.37
C LEU A 38 -3.59 -11.59 -15.28
N PHE A 39 -3.29 -11.96 -14.05
CA PHE A 39 -3.40 -11.11 -12.88
C PHE A 39 -2.03 -10.86 -12.29
N GLY A 40 -1.86 -9.71 -11.64
CA GLY A 40 -0.62 -9.28 -11.02
C GLY A 40 -0.83 -8.88 -9.56
N ILE A 41 0.14 -9.22 -8.71
CA ILE A 41 0.26 -8.70 -7.36
C ILE A 41 1.68 -8.18 -7.15
N ASN A 42 1.81 -7.06 -6.46
CA ASN A 42 3.12 -6.53 -6.09
C ASN A 42 3.88 -7.56 -5.22
N VAL A 43 5.10 -7.91 -5.63
CA VAL A 43 5.93 -8.88 -4.92
C VAL A 43 6.30 -8.46 -3.50
N PHE A 44 6.31 -7.15 -3.22
CA PHE A 44 6.56 -6.64 -1.88
C PHE A 44 5.48 -7.03 -0.86
N LYS A 45 4.27 -7.32 -1.35
CA LYS A 45 3.15 -7.81 -0.51
C LYS A 45 3.21 -9.33 -0.31
N LEU A 46 4.11 -10.04 -0.99
CA LEU A 46 4.26 -11.49 -0.91
C LEU A 46 5.34 -11.91 0.10
N ARG A 47 4.95 -12.81 0.99
CA ARG A 47 5.85 -13.48 1.93
C ARG A 47 6.42 -14.77 1.32
N GLU A 48 5.56 -15.65 0.82
CA GLU A 48 5.95 -16.91 0.19
C GLU A 48 4.83 -17.47 -0.70
N ILE A 49 5.18 -18.38 -1.60
CA ILE A 49 4.23 -19.14 -2.44
C ILE A 49 4.33 -20.60 -2.01
N VAL A 50 3.20 -21.22 -1.67
CA VAL A 50 3.16 -22.62 -1.23
C VAL A 50 2.10 -23.42 -1.99
N PRO A 51 2.30 -24.74 -2.18
CA PRO A 51 1.23 -25.62 -2.67
C PRO A 51 0.01 -25.57 -1.76
N MET A 52 -1.19 -25.70 -2.34
CA MET A 52 -2.45 -25.67 -1.60
C MET A 52 -2.50 -26.78 -0.53
N PRO A 53 -2.42 -26.45 0.78
CA PRO A 53 -2.58 -27.42 1.84
C PRO A 53 -4.06 -27.72 2.08
N PRO A 54 -4.39 -28.76 2.86
CA PRO A 54 -5.76 -28.97 3.32
C PRO A 54 -6.29 -27.74 4.08
N ILE A 55 -7.47 -27.28 3.68
CA ILE A 55 -8.14 -26.13 4.32
C ILE A 55 -9.09 -26.65 5.41
N THR A 56 -8.94 -26.10 6.62
CA THR A 56 -9.89 -26.32 7.71
C THR A 56 -10.98 -25.27 7.63
N LYS A 57 -12.21 -25.70 7.38
CA LYS A 57 -13.35 -24.82 7.19
C LYS A 57 -14.23 -24.79 8.44
N ALA A 58 -14.46 -23.61 9.01
CA ALA A 58 -15.42 -23.46 10.10
C ALA A 58 -16.86 -23.60 9.58
N ALA A 59 -17.77 -24.02 10.46
CA ALA A 59 -19.19 -24.13 10.12
C ALA A 59 -19.74 -22.78 9.62
N GLY A 60 -20.45 -22.80 8.49
CA GLY A 60 -21.04 -21.60 7.90
C GLY A 60 -20.12 -20.76 7.01
N MET A 61 -18.81 -21.02 6.98
CA MET A 61 -17.91 -20.31 6.04
C MET A 61 -18.28 -20.62 4.59
N ARG A 62 -18.15 -19.61 3.71
CA ARG A 62 -18.40 -19.72 2.27
C ARG A 62 -17.41 -18.82 1.53
N SER A 63 -17.18 -19.13 0.26
CA SER A 63 -16.45 -18.25 -0.66
C SER A 63 -17.01 -16.81 -0.57
N PRO A 64 -16.15 -15.77 -0.52
CA PRO A 64 -14.72 -15.81 -0.83
C PRO A 64 -13.79 -16.20 0.33
N LEU A 65 -14.29 -16.59 1.51
CA LEU A 65 -13.46 -17.07 2.62
C LEU A 65 -13.51 -18.61 2.73
N LEU A 66 -12.45 -19.29 2.31
CA LEU A 66 -12.40 -20.76 2.23
C LEU A 66 -12.25 -21.42 3.60
N GLY A 67 -11.49 -20.79 4.50
CA GLY A 67 -11.17 -21.32 5.83
C GLY A 67 -9.77 -20.93 6.27
N MET A 68 -9.14 -21.79 7.06
CA MET A 68 -7.79 -21.62 7.60
C MET A 68 -6.85 -22.71 7.07
N ALA A 69 -5.63 -22.33 6.72
CA ALA A 69 -4.53 -23.24 6.40
C ALA A 69 -3.47 -23.19 7.51
N SER A 70 -2.82 -24.32 7.80
CA SER A 70 -1.62 -24.34 8.64
C SER A 70 -0.38 -24.25 7.76
N ILE A 71 0.38 -23.17 7.88
CA ILE A 71 1.62 -22.94 7.12
C ILE A 71 2.72 -22.68 8.14
N ARG A 72 3.71 -23.58 8.20
CA ARG A 72 4.84 -23.51 9.16
C ARG A 72 4.38 -23.31 10.62
N GLY A 73 3.27 -23.93 11.00
CA GLY A 73 2.71 -23.84 12.36
C GLY A 73 1.87 -22.60 12.65
N GLN A 74 1.72 -21.68 11.69
CA GLN A 74 0.82 -20.53 11.79
C GLN A 74 -0.51 -20.83 11.08
N PHE A 75 -1.64 -20.43 11.69
CA PHE A 75 -2.96 -20.54 11.08
C PHE A 75 -3.26 -19.27 10.28
N ILE A 76 -3.39 -19.43 8.97
CA ILE A 76 -3.55 -18.32 8.03
C ILE A 76 -4.91 -18.42 7.34
N PRO A 77 -5.72 -17.35 7.32
CA PRO A 77 -6.98 -17.31 6.57
C PRO A 77 -6.72 -17.41 5.07
N VAL A 78 -7.53 -18.21 4.39
CA VAL A 78 -7.42 -18.46 2.95
C VAL A 78 -8.61 -17.87 2.21
N ILE A 79 -8.30 -17.00 1.24
CA ILE A 79 -9.26 -16.28 0.41
C ILE A 79 -9.30 -16.91 -0.99
N ASP A 80 -10.50 -17.18 -1.47
CA ASP A 80 -10.80 -17.68 -2.82
C ASP A 80 -10.67 -16.56 -3.85
N LEU A 81 -9.45 -16.34 -4.36
CA LEU A 81 -9.20 -15.22 -5.25
C LEU A 81 -9.94 -15.31 -6.60
N PRO A 82 -10.13 -16.49 -7.22
CA PRO A 82 -11.00 -16.65 -8.38
C PRO A 82 -12.42 -16.16 -8.14
N ALA A 83 -13.03 -16.51 -7.00
CA ALA A 83 -14.38 -16.04 -6.68
C ALA A 83 -14.45 -14.51 -6.47
N VAL A 84 -13.40 -13.90 -5.93
CA VAL A 84 -13.28 -12.44 -5.81
C VAL A 84 -13.17 -11.78 -7.18
N ALA A 85 -12.40 -12.38 -8.10
CA ALA A 85 -12.20 -11.88 -9.45
C ALA A 85 -13.33 -12.23 -10.43
N GLY A 86 -14.28 -13.09 -10.03
CA GLY A 86 -15.35 -13.60 -10.91
C GLY A 86 -14.88 -14.67 -11.90
N CYS A 87 -13.74 -15.31 -11.65
CA CYS A 87 -13.16 -16.35 -12.48
C CYS A 87 -13.58 -17.75 -12.01
N VAL A 88 -13.50 -18.73 -12.92
CA VAL A 88 -13.69 -20.16 -12.63
C VAL A 88 -12.40 -20.90 -12.95
N PRO A 89 -11.68 -21.44 -11.96
CA PRO A 89 -10.48 -22.24 -12.18
C PRO A 89 -10.78 -23.48 -13.01
N GLU A 90 -9.91 -23.81 -13.97
CA GLU A 90 -10.07 -24.98 -14.85
C GLU A 90 -9.36 -26.21 -14.27
N THR A 91 -8.23 -25.98 -13.61
CA THR A 91 -7.38 -27.01 -12.98
C THR A 91 -7.52 -27.05 -11.46
N GLY A 92 -8.37 -26.19 -10.90
CA GLY A 92 -8.58 -26.07 -9.45
C GLY A 92 -7.67 -25.04 -8.77
N LEU A 93 -7.71 -25.01 -7.45
CA LEU A 93 -6.88 -24.13 -6.61
C LEU A 93 -5.61 -24.87 -6.19
N ASN A 94 -4.50 -24.59 -6.87
CA ASN A 94 -3.27 -25.39 -6.71
C ASN A 94 -2.24 -24.74 -5.79
N LEU A 95 -2.29 -23.41 -5.64
CA LEU A 95 -1.27 -22.63 -4.94
C LEU A 95 -1.90 -21.63 -3.99
N LEU A 96 -1.17 -21.30 -2.93
CA LEU A 96 -1.44 -20.19 -2.03
C LEU A 96 -0.35 -19.12 -2.19
N LEU A 97 -0.79 -17.90 -2.48
CA LEU A 97 0.02 -16.69 -2.38
C LEU A 97 -0.10 -16.16 -0.95
N VAL A 98 0.90 -16.41 -0.12
CA VAL A 98 0.92 -15.90 1.26
C VAL A 98 1.36 -14.45 1.22
N THR A 99 0.46 -13.57 1.64
CA THR A 99 0.68 -12.12 1.67
C THR A 99 0.69 -11.62 3.11
N GLU A 100 1.46 -10.55 3.33
CA GLU A 100 1.48 -9.84 4.61
C GLU A 100 1.06 -8.40 4.38
N TYR A 101 0.09 -7.96 5.17
CA TYR A 101 -0.48 -6.63 5.07
C TYR A 101 -0.81 -6.11 6.46
N ALA A 102 -0.27 -4.95 6.82
CA ALA A 102 -0.51 -4.34 8.14
C ALA A 102 -0.29 -5.34 9.30
N ARG A 103 0.82 -6.12 9.24
CA ARG A 103 1.18 -7.19 10.20
C ARG A 103 0.21 -8.37 10.26
N ASN A 104 -0.85 -8.38 9.46
CA ASN A 104 -1.73 -9.53 9.28
C ASN A 104 -1.21 -10.38 8.13
N THR A 105 -1.23 -11.70 8.32
CA THR A 105 -0.88 -12.66 7.28
C THR A 105 -2.13 -13.35 6.77
N GLN A 106 -2.28 -13.41 5.45
CA GLN A 106 -3.38 -14.08 4.77
C GLN A 106 -2.87 -14.76 3.50
N ALA A 107 -3.63 -15.71 2.98
CA ALA A 107 -3.27 -16.40 1.75
C ALA A 107 -4.37 -16.26 0.70
N PHE A 108 -3.99 -15.98 -0.54
CA PHE A 108 -4.87 -16.04 -1.69
C PHE A 108 -4.70 -17.36 -2.42
N ALA A 109 -5.78 -18.13 -2.53
CA ALA A 109 -5.78 -19.34 -3.35
C ALA A 109 -5.85 -18.95 -4.83
N VAL A 110 -4.93 -19.49 -5.64
CA VAL A 110 -4.83 -19.22 -7.07
C VAL A 110 -4.68 -20.52 -7.86
N GLU A 111 -4.97 -20.45 -9.16
CA GLU A 111 -4.89 -21.61 -10.03
C GLU A 111 -3.43 -21.93 -10.39
N SER A 112 -2.69 -20.95 -10.90
CA SER A 112 -1.29 -21.12 -11.30
C SER A 112 -0.52 -19.81 -11.15
N VAL A 113 0.78 -19.93 -10.99
CA VAL A 113 1.73 -18.81 -11.02
C VAL A 113 2.57 -18.93 -12.28
N GLU A 114 2.85 -17.81 -12.93
CA GLU A 114 3.60 -17.75 -14.19
C GLU A 114 5.05 -17.34 -13.92
N ASN A 115 5.29 -16.03 -13.78
CA ASN A 115 6.63 -15.46 -13.61
C ASN A 115 6.56 -14.10 -12.89
N ILE A 116 7.73 -13.61 -12.47
CA ILE A 116 7.87 -12.23 -11.96
C ILE A 116 8.33 -11.34 -13.10
N VAL A 117 7.69 -10.18 -13.25
CA VAL A 117 8.07 -9.15 -14.23
C VAL A 117 8.51 -7.88 -13.53
N ARG A 118 9.49 -7.19 -14.11
CA ARG A 118 9.98 -5.88 -13.69
C ARG A 118 9.51 -4.84 -14.68
N LEU A 119 8.63 -3.95 -14.24
CA LEU A 119 8.05 -2.91 -15.06
C LEU A 119 8.52 -1.53 -14.59
N ASN A 120 8.56 -0.58 -15.51
CA ASN A 120 8.60 0.83 -15.14
C ASN A 120 7.18 1.28 -14.79
N TRP A 121 7.05 2.26 -13.89
CA TRP A 121 5.75 2.84 -13.56
C TRP A 121 4.99 3.39 -14.77
N SER A 122 5.70 3.82 -15.83
CA SER A 122 5.08 4.26 -17.09
C SER A 122 4.30 3.17 -17.83
N GLN A 123 4.57 1.89 -17.54
CA GLN A 123 3.87 0.72 -18.12
C GLN A 123 2.69 0.28 -17.25
N VAL A 124 2.46 0.94 -16.10
CA VAL A 124 1.36 0.66 -15.18
C VAL A 124 0.35 1.80 -15.29
N HIS A 125 -0.79 1.51 -15.87
CA HIS A 125 -1.85 2.50 -16.09
C HIS A 125 -2.97 2.27 -15.10
N THR A 126 -3.44 3.32 -14.43
CA THR A 126 -4.60 3.24 -13.54
C THR A 126 -5.82 2.77 -14.33
N ALA A 127 -6.51 1.76 -13.81
CA ALA A 127 -7.73 1.26 -14.41
C ALA A 127 -8.83 2.33 -14.26
N GLU A 128 -9.40 2.80 -15.38
CA GLU A 128 -10.57 3.66 -15.31
C GLU A 128 -11.74 2.91 -14.64
N ALA A 129 -12.64 3.64 -13.98
CA ALA A 129 -13.75 3.11 -13.18
C ALA A 129 -14.76 2.21 -13.92
N GLY A 130 -14.51 1.86 -15.19
CA GLY A 130 -15.31 0.96 -16.02
C GLY A 130 -14.71 -0.43 -16.26
N ILE A 131 -13.48 -0.72 -15.81
CA ILE A 131 -12.83 -2.02 -16.05
C ILE A 131 -13.26 -3.05 -15.00
N GLY A 132 -14.46 -3.61 -15.20
CA GLY A 132 -14.85 -4.98 -14.85
C GLY A 132 -14.84 -5.48 -13.40
N GLY A 133 -14.15 -4.87 -12.44
CA GLY A 133 -14.07 -5.37 -11.08
C GLY A 133 -13.68 -4.32 -10.05
N ARG A 134 -14.37 -4.31 -8.90
CA ARG A 134 -14.07 -3.43 -7.75
C ARG A 134 -12.65 -3.57 -7.20
N ASN A 135 -11.96 -4.65 -7.55
CA ASN A 135 -10.70 -5.08 -6.94
C ASN A 135 -9.49 -4.95 -7.89
N ILE A 136 -9.66 -4.32 -9.07
CA ILE A 136 -8.58 -4.06 -10.04
C ILE A 136 -8.23 -2.57 -9.94
N THR A 137 -6.98 -2.25 -9.61
CA THR A 137 -6.48 -0.86 -9.51
C THR A 137 -5.82 -0.38 -10.79
N SER A 138 -5.08 -1.27 -11.46
CA SER A 138 -4.24 -0.89 -12.60
C SER A 138 -4.17 -2.00 -13.64
N ILE A 139 -3.82 -1.61 -14.86
CA ILE A 139 -3.44 -2.50 -15.94
C ILE A 139 -1.94 -2.34 -16.16
N ALA A 140 -1.22 -3.44 -16.06
CA ALA A 140 0.19 -3.53 -16.40
C ALA A 140 0.34 -3.98 -17.86
N CYS A 141 1.01 -3.18 -18.68
CA CYS A 141 1.42 -3.57 -20.03
C CYS A 141 2.74 -4.33 -19.94
N LEU A 142 2.74 -5.59 -20.36
CA LEU A 142 3.91 -6.48 -20.20
C LEU A 142 4.89 -6.39 -21.38
N ASP A 143 4.43 -5.89 -22.52
CA ASP A 143 5.22 -5.70 -23.73
C ASP A 143 5.38 -4.20 -24.03
N ASP A 144 6.53 -3.82 -24.58
CA ASP A 144 6.80 -2.45 -25.06
C ASP A 144 6.21 -2.17 -26.45
N ASP A 145 5.70 -3.22 -27.12
CA ASP A 145 5.14 -3.16 -28.46
C ASP A 145 3.61 -3.03 -28.39
N GLU A 146 3.08 -1.86 -28.76
CA GLU A 146 1.64 -1.56 -28.77
C GLU A 146 0.79 -2.57 -29.58
N GLN A 147 1.42 -3.35 -30.48
CA GLN A 147 0.73 -4.34 -31.31
C GLN A 147 0.56 -5.71 -30.62
N LYS A 148 1.29 -6.00 -29.53
CA LYS A 148 1.09 -7.20 -28.69
C LYS A 148 0.60 -6.77 -27.33
N SER A 149 -0.70 -6.66 -27.18
CA SER A 149 -1.33 -6.25 -25.92
C SER A 149 -1.37 -7.42 -24.92
N ASN A 150 -0.22 -7.83 -24.40
CA ASN A 150 -0.18 -8.74 -23.26
C ASN A 150 -0.35 -7.90 -21.99
N LEU A 151 -1.57 -7.92 -21.45
CA LEU A 151 -1.97 -7.10 -20.31
C LEU A 151 -2.14 -7.98 -19.08
N ALA A 152 -1.73 -7.48 -17.93
CA ALA A 152 -2.03 -8.06 -16.63
C ALA A 152 -2.88 -7.10 -15.80
N MET A 153 -3.94 -7.63 -15.18
CA MET A 153 -4.78 -6.88 -14.23
C MET A 153 -4.12 -6.90 -12.86
N VAL A 154 -3.70 -5.74 -12.37
CA VAL A 154 -3.10 -5.60 -11.05
C VAL A 154 -4.20 -5.54 -9.99
N LEU A 155 -4.13 -6.45 -9.02
CA LEU A 155 -5.12 -6.56 -7.96
C LEU A 155 -4.82 -5.62 -6.80
N ASP A 156 -5.87 -4.98 -6.31
CA ASP A 156 -5.86 -4.22 -5.07
C ASP A 156 -6.12 -5.14 -3.89
N VAL A 157 -5.03 -5.69 -3.37
CA VAL A 157 -5.03 -6.51 -2.16
C VAL A 157 -5.69 -5.77 -1.00
N GLU A 158 -5.50 -4.46 -0.86
CA GLU A 158 -6.01 -3.69 0.28
C GLU A 158 -7.53 -3.62 0.22
N GLN A 159 -8.09 -3.31 -0.95
CA GLN A 159 -9.53 -3.30 -1.19
C GLN A 159 -10.15 -4.70 -1.00
N ILE A 160 -9.48 -5.76 -1.46
CA ILE A 160 -9.95 -7.15 -1.27
C ILE A 160 -10.03 -7.49 0.22
N LEU A 161 -9.00 -7.20 0.99
CA LEU A 161 -8.96 -7.50 2.42
C LEU A 161 -9.98 -6.67 3.20
N TYR A 162 -10.10 -5.39 2.88
CA TYR A 162 -11.12 -4.52 3.44
C TYR A 162 -12.52 -5.04 3.10
N ASP A 163 -12.75 -5.65 1.94
CA ASP A 163 -14.07 -6.16 1.58
C ASP A 163 -14.43 -7.52 2.21
N ILE A 164 -13.44 -8.33 2.55
CA ILE A 164 -13.67 -9.72 2.97
C ILE A 164 -13.49 -9.90 4.48
N ILE A 165 -12.50 -9.23 5.07
CA ILE A 165 -12.08 -9.50 6.45
C ILE A 165 -12.78 -8.51 7.40
N PRO A 166 -13.69 -8.98 8.27
CA PRO A 166 -14.42 -8.09 9.18
C PRO A 166 -13.52 -7.38 10.18
N SER A 167 -12.41 -7.98 10.61
CA SER A 167 -11.46 -7.30 11.50
C SER A 167 -10.77 -6.10 10.83
N VAL A 168 -10.68 -6.08 9.49
CA VAL A 168 -10.20 -4.91 8.73
C VAL A 168 -11.29 -3.85 8.59
N ARG A 169 -12.56 -4.25 8.47
CA ARG A 169 -13.72 -3.32 8.45
C ARG A 169 -14.10 -2.76 9.82
N GLY A 170 -13.86 -3.53 10.86
CA GLY A 170 -14.49 -3.43 12.18
C GLY A 170 -13.60 -2.82 13.26
N VAL A 171 -12.48 -2.20 12.89
CA VAL A 171 -11.91 -1.18 13.76
C VAL A 171 -12.84 0.03 13.64
N GLU A 172 -13.96 0.03 14.38
CA GLU A 172 -14.39 1.32 14.93
C GLU A 172 -13.14 1.82 15.63
N PRO A 173 -12.54 2.94 15.17
CA PRO A 173 -11.38 3.46 15.86
C PRO A 173 -11.84 3.63 17.30
N GLU A 174 -11.26 2.88 18.24
CA GLU A 174 -11.20 3.40 19.60
C GLU A 174 -10.70 4.82 19.40
N ALA A 175 -11.53 5.80 19.75
CA ALA A 175 -11.24 7.19 19.46
C ALA A 175 -9.79 7.41 19.92
N PRO A 176 -8.89 7.88 19.03
CA PRO A 176 -7.50 8.06 19.40
C PRO A 176 -7.49 8.84 20.71
N LYS A 177 -6.63 8.43 21.65
CA LYS A 177 -6.53 9.11 22.96
C LYS A 177 -6.57 10.61 22.74
N GLU A 178 -7.49 11.31 23.42
CA GLU A 178 -7.59 12.77 23.31
C GLU A 178 -6.21 13.38 23.58
N ARG A 179 -5.62 13.95 22.53
CA ARG A 179 -4.29 14.53 22.53
C ARG A 179 -4.34 15.88 21.88
N GLN A 180 -3.61 16.81 22.46
CA GLN A 180 -3.37 18.10 21.84
C GLN A 180 -2.12 17.98 20.96
N TYR A 181 -2.30 18.03 19.65
CA TYR A 181 -1.19 18.06 18.70
C TYR A 181 -0.60 19.47 18.63
N LYS A 182 0.72 19.59 18.77
CA LYS A 182 1.42 20.88 18.59
C LYS A 182 1.43 21.26 17.11
N MET A 183 0.43 22.04 16.72
CA MET A 183 0.27 22.55 15.37
C MET A 183 -0.02 24.03 15.41
N LYS A 184 0.48 24.78 14.43
CA LYS A 184 0.14 26.20 14.30
C LYS A 184 -1.30 26.35 13.79
N PRO A 185 -2.08 27.33 14.31
CA PRO A 185 -3.41 27.59 13.80
C PRO A 185 -3.43 27.81 12.29
N GLY A 186 -4.28 27.08 11.57
CA GLY A 186 -4.38 27.15 10.11
C GLY A 186 -3.40 26.28 9.32
N SER A 187 -2.45 25.61 9.99
CA SER A 187 -1.58 24.62 9.35
C SER A 187 -2.32 23.30 9.08
N VAL A 188 -1.89 22.59 8.04
CA VAL A 188 -2.53 21.34 7.59
C VAL A 188 -1.50 20.20 7.46
N ALA A 189 -1.96 18.96 7.50
CA ALA A 189 -1.21 17.82 7.03
C ALA A 189 -1.31 17.70 5.49
N ILE A 190 -0.21 17.43 4.80
CA ILE A 190 -0.24 16.98 3.39
C ILE A 190 -0.18 15.46 3.40
N VAL A 191 -1.07 14.80 2.67
CA VAL A 191 -1.18 13.33 2.68
C VAL A 191 -1.05 12.80 1.26
N ALA A 192 -0.13 11.88 1.01
CA ALA A 192 0.04 11.19 -0.27
C ALA A 192 -0.29 9.69 -0.11
N GLU A 193 -1.37 9.23 -0.73
CA GLU A 193 -1.85 7.84 -0.63
C GLU A 193 -2.66 7.48 -1.90
N ASP A 194 -2.19 6.50 -2.67
CA ASP A 194 -2.78 6.11 -3.95
C ASP A 194 -3.95 5.13 -3.77
N SER A 195 -3.91 4.29 -2.73
CA SER A 195 -5.00 3.38 -2.36
C SER A 195 -6.22 4.15 -1.85
N LYS A 196 -7.35 4.00 -2.55
CA LYS A 196 -8.60 4.69 -2.21
C LYS A 196 -9.09 4.34 -0.80
N VAL A 197 -8.98 3.06 -0.40
CA VAL A 197 -9.40 2.59 0.92
C VAL A 197 -8.50 3.17 2.01
N ALA A 198 -7.18 3.10 1.82
CA ALA A 198 -6.23 3.66 2.76
C ALA A 198 -6.41 5.18 2.89
N ARG A 199 -6.63 5.89 1.78
CA ARG A 199 -6.88 7.33 1.77
C ARG A 199 -8.14 7.69 2.54
N GLN A 200 -9.24 6.96 2.36
CA GLN A 200 -10.49 7.17 3.09
C GLN A 200 -10.35 6.93 4.60
N LEU A 201 -9.66 5.86 4.99
CA LEU A 201 -9.44 5.54 6.40
C LEU A 201 -8.50 6.56 7.07
N LEU A 202 -7.48 7.01 6.34
CA LEU A 202 -6.55 8.04 6.82
C LEU A 202 -7.25 9.39 6.98
N GLU A 203 -8.11 9.78 6.03
CA GLU A 203 -8.93 11.00 6.13
C GLU A 203 -9.86 10.96 7.35
N GLN A 204 -10.54 9.83 7.59
CA GLN A 204 -11.39 9.64 8.77
C GLN A 204 -10.58 9.67 10.07
N GLY A 205 -9.42 9.01 10.09
CA GLY A 205 -8.48 9.02 11.20
C GLY A 205 -8.03 10.43 11.56
N LEU A 206 -7.51 11.18 10.60
CA LEU A 206 -7.07 12.56 10.80
C LEU A 206 -8.21 13.49 11.25
N LYS A 207 -9.41 13.30 10.70
CA LYS A 207 -10.61 14.03 11.14
C LYS A 207 -10.96 13.74 12.60
N SER A 208 -10.86 12.49 13.04
CA SER A 208 -11.08 12.12 14.45
C SER A 208 -10.02 12.69 15.39
N MET A 209 -8.80 12.90 14.89
CA MET A 209 -7.68 13.54 15.60
C MET A 209 -7.77 15.09 15.57
N GLY A 210 -8.72 15.66 14.82
CA GLY A 210 -8.83 17.11 14.65
C GLY A 210 -7.70 17.73 13.80
N ILE A 211 -7.01 16.94 12.98
CA ILE A 211 -5.90 17.37 12.12
C ILE A 211 -6.47 17.69 10.73
N PRO A 212 -6.49 18.97 10.30
CA PRO A 212 -6.90 19.32 8.94
C PRO A 212 -5.89 18.73 7.94
N ALA A 213 -6.40 18.15 6.85
CA ALA A 213 -5.56 17.46 5.89
C ALA A 213 -5.91 17.83 4.44
N VAL A 214 -4.88 17.84 3.59
CA VAL A 214 -5.00 17.91 2.12
C VAL A 214 -4.58 16.56 1.57
N MET A 215 -5.52 15.86 0.95
CA MET A 215 -5.31 14.53 0.39
C MET A 215 -4.83 14.63 -1.05
N CYS A 216 -3.78 13.89 -1.38
CA CYS A 216 -3.17 13.74 -2.71
C CYS A 216 -3.11 12.25 -3.06
N ASN A 217 -3.25 11.94 -4.35
CA ASN A 217 -3.30 10.56 -4.83
C ASN A 217 -1.91 10.01 -5.19
N THR A 218 -0.91 10.87 -5.40
CA THR A 218 0.47 10.46 -5.71
C THR A 218 1.48 11.32 -4.98
N GLY A 219 2.71 10.83 -4.83
CA GLY A 219 3.79 11.62 -4.25
C GLY A 219 4.11 12.87 -5.06
N LEU A 220 3.87 12.84 -6.38
CA LEU A 220 4.11 13.97 -7.28
C LEU A 220 3.09 15.08 -7.02
N GLU A 221 1.81 14.73 -6.88
CA GLU A 221 0.77 15.70 -6.52
C GLU A 221 1.07 16.36 -5.16
N ALA A 222 1.47 15.58 -4.17
CA ALA A 222 1.87 16.10 -2.87
C ALA A 222 3.10 17.03 -2.97
N TRP A 223 4.10 16.66 -3.77
CA TRP A 223 5.29 17.49 -4.01
C TRP A 223 4.95 18.83 -4.66
N GLU A 224 4.14 18.82 -5.72
CA GLU A 224 3.70 20.04 -6.38
C GLU A 224 2.87 20.92 -5.44
N LYS A 225 2.04 20.32 -4.59
CA LYS A 225 1.27 21.03 -3.58
C LYS A 225 2.17 21.71 -2.54
N ILE A 226 3.16 21.00 -2.02
CA ILE A 226 4.14 21.53 -1.07
C ILE A 226 4.88 22.71 -1.68
N LYS A 227 5.36 22.60 -2.93
CA LYS A 227 6.03 23.70 -3.63
C LYS A 227 5.13 24.91 -3.84
N ALA A 228 3.87 24.70 -4.23
CA ALA A 228 2.92 25.79 -4.43
C ALA A 228 2.63 26.54 -3.11
N ILE A 229 2.42 25.80 -2.01
CA ILE A 229 2.23 26.40 -0.68
C ILE A 229 3.49 27.13 -0.23
N HIS A 230 4.67 26.56 -0.48
CA HIS A 230 5.96 27.18 -0.16
C HIS A 230 6.16 28.51 -0.88
N GLN A 231 5.91 28.55 -2.19
CA GLN A 231 6.00 29.78 -2.99
C GLN A 231 5.01 30.84 -2.50
N GLN A 232 3.78 30.43 -2.16
CA GLN A 232 2.78 31.34 -1.61
C GLN A 232 3.22 31.91 -0.25
N ALA A 233 3.70 31.07 0.67
CA ALA A 233 4.18 31.50 1.99
C ALA A 233 5.33 32.50 1.86
N GLN A 234 6.29 32.23 0.96
CA GLN A 234 7.39 33.14 0.67
C GLN A 234 6.90 34.51 0.18
N SER A 235 5.91 34.55 -0.72
CA SER A 235 5.33 35.81 -1.22
C SER A 235 4.64 36.64 -0.13
N GLN A 236 4.20 35.99 0.95
CA GLN A 236 3.51 36.60 2.09
C GLN A 236 4.46 36.89 3.26
N GLY A 237 5.75 36.52 3.16
CA GLY A 237 6.72 36.64 4.25
C GLY A 237 6.48 35.67 5.40
N GLU A 238 5.71 34.60 5.17
CA GLU A 238 5.35 33.60 6.17
C GLU A 238 6.26 32.36 6.07
N SER A 239 6.38 31.59 7.16
CA SER A 239 7.12 30.34 7.15
C SER A 239 6.28 29.22 6.55
N ILE A 240 6.91 28.27 5.86
CA ILE A 240 6.22 27.05 5.41
C ILE A 240 5.63 26.25 6.59
N HIS A 241 6.24 26.36 7.78
CA HIS A 241 5.75 25.75 9.02
C HIS A 241 4.44 26.36 9.52
N ASP A 242 4.09 27.56 9.08
CA ASP A 242 2.79 28.18 9.39
C ASP A 242 1.66 27.57 8.54
N LYS A 243 2.01 26.93 7.41
CA LYS A 243 1.05 26.33 6.47
C LYS A 243 1.00 24.81 6.54
N ILE A 244 2.13 24.16 6.76
CA ILE A 244 2.24 22.69 6.74
C ILE A 244 2.77 22.22 8.11
N ALA A 245 1.95 21.45 8.80
CA ALA A 245 2.28 20.86 10.09
C ALA A 245 3.09 19.57 9.95
N LEU A 246 2.69 18.70 9.00
CA LEU A 246 3.38 17.46 8.69
C LEU A 246 3.05 16.97 7.27
N VAL A 247 3.82 16.00 6.81
CA VAL A 247 3.57 15.22 5.59
C VAL A 247 3.38 13.75 5.99
N LEU A 248 2.30 13.15 5.52
CA LEU A 248 2.06 11.71 5.56
C LEU A 248 2.20 11.15 4.16
N THR A 249 2.94 10.07 3.97
CA THR A 249 3.12 9.47 2.64
C THR A 249 3.13 7.96 2.72
N ASP A 250 2.41 7.30 1.81
CA ASP A 250 2.71 5.91 1.48
C ASP A 250 4.07 5.81 0.79
N LEU A 251 4.66 4.62 0.85
CA LEU A 251 5.90 4.30 0.14
C LEU A 251 5.62 3.97 -1.32
N GLU A 252 4.64 3.12 -1.59
CA GLU A 252 4.45 2.51 -2.90
C GLU A 252 3.40 3.27 -3.71
N MET A 253 3.80 4.35 -4.37
CA MET A 253 2.91 5.14 -5.23
C MET A 253 3.45 5.27 -6.65
N PRO A 254 2.58 5.41 -7.66
CA PRO A 254 3.00 5.73 -9.02
C PRO A 254 3.57 7.15 -9.11
N GLU A 255 4.30 7.43 -10.20
CA GLU A 255 4.96 8.70 -10.55
C GLU A 255 6.11 9.10 -9.62
N MET A 256 5.83 9.22 -8.31
CA MET A 256 6.81 9.52 -7.27
C MET A 256 6.46 8.73 -6.00
N ASP A 257 7.39 7.87 -5.61
CA ASP A 257 7.30 7.09 -4.38
C ASP A 257 7.52 7.94 -3.12
N GLY A 258 7.12 7.41 -1.96
CA GLY A 258 7.26 8.09 -0.67
C GLY A 258 8.72 8.33 -0.27
N PHE A 259 9.65 7.49 -0.73
CA PHE A 259 11.08 7.67 -0.48
C PHE A 259 11.63 8.91 -1.18
N THR A 260 11.25 9.11 -2.44
CA THR A 260 11.64 10.24 -3.28
C THR A 260 11.01 11.52 -2.77
N LEU A 261 9.71 11.49 -2.42
CA LEU A 261 9.03 12.61 -1.78
C LEU A 261 9.74 13.02 -0.48
N THR A 262 9.97 12.06 0.43
CA THR A 262 10.67 12.31 1.70
C THR A 262 12.06 12.90 1.46
N ARG A 263 12.83 12.32 0.53
CA ARG A 263 14.17 12.81 0.20
C ARG A 263 14.16 14.23 -0.37
N ASN A 264 13.19 14.56 -1.23
CA ASN A 264 13.04 15.91 -1.79
C ASN A 264 12.77 16.93 -0.68
N ILE A 265 11.85 16.62 0.25
CA ILE A 265 11.56 17.46 1.41
C ILE A 265 12.79 17.62 2.30
N LYS A 266 13.48 16.52 2.64
CA LYS A 266 14.60 16.52 3.60
C LYS A 266 15.89 17.13 3.04
N ARG A 267 16.07 17.18 1.71
CA ARG A 267 17.22 17.83 1.06
C ARG A 267 17.04 19.34 0.90
N ASP A 268 15.80 19.82 0.84
CA ASP A 268 15.54 21.25 0.73
C ASP A 268 15.76 21.93 2.10
N THR A 269 16.65 22.92 2.14
CA THR A 269 17.01 23.63 3.39
C THR A 269 15.84 24.33 4.06
N THR A 270 14.80 24.68 3.30
CA THR A 270 13.61 25.37 3.80
C THR A 270 12.49 24.41 4.19
N LEU A 271 12.47 23.19 3.63
CA LEU A 271 11.42 22.19 3.88
C LEU A 271 11.85 21.08 4.85
N ARG A 272 13.17 20.85 5.04
CA ARG A 272 13.70 19.70 5.78
C ARG A 272 13.19 19.55 7.22
N HIS A 273 12.74 20.65 7.81
CA HIS A 273 12.21 20.71 9.16
C HIS A 273 10.72 20.31 9.24
N ILE A 274 10.04 20.14 8.10
CA ILE A 274 8.67 19.61 8.06
C ILE A 274 8.74 18.13 8.48
N PRO A 275 7.96 17.70 9.48
CA PRO A 275 7.85 16.29 9.83
C PRO A 275 7.32 15.48 8.66
N VAL A 276 7.97 14.37 8.34
CA VAL A 276 7.52 13.40 7.35
C VAL A 276 7.33 12.06 8.04
N VAL A 277 6.10 11.56 8.05
CA VAL A 277 5.73 10.25 8.60
C VAL A 277 5.34 9.35 7.45
N ILE A 278 5.99 8.19 7.37
CA ILE A 278 5.68 7.18 6.35
C ILE A 278 4.57 6.28 6.88
N HIS A 279 3.53 6.09 6.08
CA HIS A 279 2.35 5.29 6.41
C HIS A 279 2.14 4.22 5.33
N SER A 280 2.67 3.01 5.56
CA SER A 280 2.75 1.98 4.51
C SER A 280 2.27 0.59 4.94
N SER A 281 1.81 -0.21 3.98
CA SER A 281 1.33 -1.59 4.20
C SER A 281 2.44 -2.61 4.33
N LEU A 282 3.63 -2.25 3.82
CA LEU A 282 4.87 -2.96 4.02
C LEU A 282 5.08 -3.22 5.53
N SER A 283 5.40 -4.45 5.90
CA SER A 283 5.68 -4.83 7.30
C SER A 283 7.05 -5.50 7.38
N GLY A 284 7.79 -5.21 8.45
CA GLY A 284 9.12 -5.78 8.72
C GLY A 284 10.13 -4.77 9.25
N SER A 285 10.99 -5.21 10.18
CA SER A 285 12.06 -4.41 10.79
C SER A 285 13.06 -3.84 9.79
N ALA A 286 13.23 -4.50 8.63
CA ALA A 286 14.11 -4.06 7.56
C ALA A 286 13.71 -2.71 6.91
N ASN A 287 12.43 -2.35 6.97
CA ASN A 287 11.94 -1.09 6.42
C ASN A 287 12.17 0.09 7.35
N GLU A 288 12.18 -0.12 8.67
CA GLU A 288 12.45 0.95 9.64
C GLU A 288 13.86 1.54 9.47
N ASP A 289 14.86 0.70 9.22
CA ASP A 289 16.24 1.15 8.98
C ASP A 289 16.36 1.95 7.67
N HIS A 290 15.62 1.57 6.63
CA HIS A 290 15.61 2.31 5.36
C HIS A 290 14.84 3.62 5.44
N VAL A 291 13.74 3.62 6.19
CA VAL A 291 12.96 4.83 6.53
C VAL A 291 13.83 5.83 7.30
N ARG A 292 14.64 5.37 8.25
CA ARG A 292 15.63 6.22 8.94
C ARG A 292 16.68 6.77 7.98
N LYS A 293 17.18 5.98 7.02
CA LYS A 293 18.19 6.43 6.04
C LYS A 293 17.68 7.55 5.13
N VAL A 294 16.39 7.60 4.81
CA VAL A 294 15.82 8.70 4.00
C VAL A 294 15.48 9.94 4.83
N GLY A 295 15.60 9.87 6.16
CA GLY A 295 15.40 10.99 7.07
C GLY A 295 13.93 11.25 7.41
N ALA A 296 13.05 10.25 7.29
CA ALA A 296 11.70 10.39 7.81
C ALA A 296 11.70 10.45 9.35
N ASP A 297 10.72 11.13 9.92
CA ASP A 297 10.59 11.35 11.37
C ASP A 297 9.72 10.28 12.05
N GLY A 298 9.05 9.43 11.25
CA GLY A 298 8.24 8.32 11.76
C GLY A 298 7.87 7.30 10.69
N TYR A 299 7.49 6.12 11.16
CA TYR A 299 6.96 5.02 10.36
C TYR A 299 5.73 4.43 11.06
N VAL A 300 4.68 4.15 10.31
CA VAL A 300 3.43 3.57 10.80
C VAL A 300 2.91 2.56 9.79
N ALA A 301 2.45 1.41 10.27
CA ALA A 301 1.75 0.44 9.43
C ALA A 301 0.34 0.94 9.08
N LYS A 302 -0.13 0.70 7.85
CA LYS A 302 -1.50 1.06 7.45
C LYS A 302 -2.54 0.44 8.41
N PHE A 303 -3.63 1.18 8.66
CA PHE A 303 -4.79 0.79 9.50
C PHE A 303 -4.58 0.71 11.02
N GLU A 304 -3.40 1.07 11.54
CA GLU A 304 -3.16 1.20 12.98
C GLU A 304 -3.34 2.67 13.44
N LEU A 305 -4.60 3.12 13.57
CA LEU A 305 -4.91 4.53 13.87
C LEU A 305 -4.34 5.03 15.22
N ASN A 306 -4.27 4.15 16.22
CA ASN A 306 -3.67 4.48 17.51
C ASN A 306 -2.15 4.68 17.40
N GLU A 307 -1.47 3.80 16.65
CA GLU A 307 -0.04 3.93 16.38
C GLU A 307 0.24 5.18 15.52
N LEU A 308 -0.62 5.47 14.55
CA LEU A 308 -0.55 6.68 13.74
C LEU A 308 -0.64 7.94 14.61
N SER A 309 -1.62 8.00 15.51
CA SER A 309 -1.77 9.11 16.46
C SER A 309 -0.51 9.29 17.32
N ASP A 310 0.07 8.19 17.81
CA ASP A 310 1.28 8.21 18.62
C ASP A 310 2.50 8.74 17.86
N VAL A 311 2.67 8.31 16.62
CA VAL A 311 3.80 8.73 15.79
C VAL A 311 3.65 10.17 15.32
N ILE A 312 2.46 10.59 14.88
CA ILE A 312 2.19 11.99 14.53
C ILE A 312 2.46 12.90 15.73
N PHE A 313 1.99 12.52 16.93
CA PHE A 313 2.24 13.28 18.14
C PHE A 313 3.75 13.46 18.40
N LYS A 314 4.54 12.38 18.35
CA LYS A 314 6.00 12.44 18.54
C LYS A 314 6.70 13.28 17.47
N ALA A 315 6.29 13.15 16.22
CA ALA A 315 6.88 13.86 15.09
C ALA A 315 6.65 15.38 15.18
N LEU A 316 5.44 15.79 15.57
CA LEU A 316 5.11 17.19 15.81
C LEU A 316 5.82 17.77 17.04
N GLU A 317 5.94 17.00 18.12
CA GLU A 317 6.69 17.40 19.32
C GLU A 317 8.18 17.64 19.03
N ALA A 318 8.80 16.80 18.20
CA ALA A 318 10.21 16.91 17.85
C ALA A 318 10.53 18.09 16.91
N ALA A 319 9.53 18.58 16.16
CA ALA A 319 9.69 19.70 15.24
C ALA A 319 9.25 21.06 15.83
N SER A 320 8.71 21.05 17.04
CA SER A 320 8.25 22.25 17.77
C SER A 320 9.39 23.01 18.46
#